data_AF-A0A3D0ZU94-F1
#
_entry.id   AF-A0A3D0ZU94-F1
#
_cell.length_a   1.000
_cell.length_b   1.000
_cell.length_c   1.000
_cell.angle_alpha   90.00
_cell.angle_beta   90.00
_cell.angle_gamma   90.00
#
_symmetry.space_group_name_H-M   'P 1'
#
loop_
_entity.id
_entity.type
_entity.pdbx_description
1 polymer ?
#
loop_
_entity_poly.entity_id
_entity_poly.type
_entity_poly.pdbx_seq_one_letter_code
_entity_poly.pdbx_strand_id
1 'polypeptide(L)'
;MKLRSEDFEVYRSELITQTATVLMVDLSWSMALRGSFQSAKKVAMALHNLISSAYPQDSLYILGFSAYAREIKPYDLPYLQYDDYLLGTNIQHALILAGKLLARHRQGTRQVVMITDGEPTAHLENSRPVFAYPPTPTTISKTLRAVKNCTSKNITINTFMLDKNHYLKAFVENMSRINGGRIFYAEPQNLGEYILVDYVKNKKKRLARL
;
A
#
# COMPACT_ATOMS: atom_id res chain seq x y z
N MET A 1 38.23 -31.24 -31.38
CA MET A 1 37.50 -30.91 -30.15
C MET A 1 36.07 -30.57 -30.55
N LYS A 2 35.09 -31.45 -30.27
CA LYS A 2 33.69 -31.26 -30.65
C LYS A 2 32.94 -30.70 -29.44
N LEU A 3 32.45 -29.47 -29.53
CA LEU A 3 31.54 -28.86 -28.56
C LEU A 3 30.24 -29.68 -28.54
N ARG A 4 29.80 -30.08 -27.34
CA ARG A 4 28.55 -30.84 -27.17
C ARG A 4 27.42 -29.86 -26.87
N SER A 5 26.20 -30.21 -27.25
CA SER A 5 24.99 -29.43 -26.98
C SER A 5 24.72 -29.16 -25.49
N GLU A 6 25.40 -29.90 -24.61
CA GLU A 6 25.38 -29.75 -23.16
C GLU A 6 26.22 -28.56 -22.66
N ASP A 7 27.12 -28.01 -23.49
CA ASP A 7 27.95 -26.83 -23.17
C ASP A 7 27.18 -25.50 -23.37
N PHE A 8 25.91 -25.57 -23.78
CA PHE A 8 25.03 -24.41 -23.81
C PHE A 8 24.21 -24.36 -22.51
N GLU A 9 24.70 -23.59 -21.53
CA GLU A 9 23.82 -23.03 -20.51
C GLU A 9 22.79 -22.16 -21.23
N VAL A 10 21.58 -22.69 -21.38
CA VAL A 10 20.42 -21.89 -21.78
C VAL A 10 20.16 -20.94 -20.63
N TYR A 11 20.72 -19.74 -20.71
CA TYR A 11 20.22 -18.60 -19.95
C TYR A 11 18.77 -18.41 -20.37
N ARG A 12 17.85 -19.05 -19.64
CA ARG A 12 16.46 -18.64 -19.62
C ARG A 12 16.53 -17.16 -19.29
N SER A 13 16.15 -16.29 -20.23
CA SER A 13 15.86 -14.92 -19.88
C SER A 13 14.64 -15.00 -18.95
N GLU A 14 14.88 -15.19 -17.65
CA GLU A 14 13.92 -14.75 -16.67
C GLU A 14 13.72 -13.28 -17.00
N LEU A 15 12.55 -12.98 -17.57
CA LEU A 15 12.10 -11.61 -17.67
C LEU A 15 12.08 -11.12 -16.22
N ILE A 16 13.17 -10.49 -15.79
CA ILE A 16 13.23 -9.74 -14.54
C ILE A 16 12.26 -8.58 -14.77
N THR A 17 10.98 -8.82 -14.46
CA THR A 17 9.99 -7.77 -14.51
C THR A 17 10.26 -6.88 -13.33
N GLN A 18 10.98 -5.78 -13.58
CA GLN A 18 11.17 -4.71 -12.60
C GLN A 18 9.80 -4.35 -12.00
N THR A 19 9.76 -4.16 -10.69
CA THR A 19 8.56 -3.74 -9.99
C THR A 19 8.71 -2.31 -9.54
N ALA A 20 7.72 -1.49 -9.86
CA ALA A 20 7.55 -0.17 -9.28
C ALA A 20 6.51 -0.25 -8.16
N THR A 21 6.95 0.06 -6.94
CA THR A 21 6.14 -0.01 -5.72
C THR A 21 5.99 1.38 -5.10
N VAL A 22 4.76 1.73 -4.74
CA VAL A 22 4.49 2.86 -3.83
C VAL A 22 4.05 2.30 -2.49
N LEU A 23 4.85 2.54 -1.45
CA LEU A 23 4.52 2.25 -0.07
C LEU A 23 3.74 3.44 0.51
N MET A 24 2.46 3.25 0.80
CA MET A 24 1.59 4.26 1.41
C MET A 24 1.47 4.00 2.91
N VAL A 25 1.83 4.99 3.73
CA VAL A 25 1.81 4.91 5.20
C VAL A 25 0.79 5.91 5.73
N ASP A 26 -0.20 5.42 6.46
CA ASP A 26 -1.18 6.25 7.16
C ASP A 26 -0.50 6.99 8.32
N LEU A 27 -0.58 8.31 8.27
CA LEU A 27 -0.04 9.24 9.26
C LEU A 27 -1.16 9.99 9.97
N SER A 28 -2.42 9.57 9.85
CA SER A 28 -3.55 10.26 10.48
C SER A 28 -3.49 10.17 12.01
N TRP A 29 -4.07 11.17 12.69
CA TRP A 29 -4.17 11.20 14.14
C TRP A 29 -4.83 9.95 14.76
N SER A 30 -5.74 9.27 14.04
CA SER A 30 -6.35 8.02 14.53
C SER A 30 -5.32 6.91 14.75
N MET A 31 -4.25 6.87 13.96
CA MET A 31 -3.14 5.92 14.13
C MET A 31 -2.44 6.10 15.48
N ALA A 32 -2.34 7.34 15.95
CA ALA A 32 -1.78 7.66 17.26
C ALA A 32 -2.75 7.24 18.38
N LEU A 33 -4.03 7.60 18.24
CA LEU A 33 -5.08 7.28 19.23
C LEU A 33 -5.25 5.77 19.44
N ARG A 34 -5.11 4.97 18.38
CA ARG A 34 -5.24 3.50 18.42
C ARG A 34 -3.92 2.79 18.76
N GLY A 35 -2.82 3.53 18.89
CA GLY A 35 -1.49 2.97 19.15
C GLY A 35 -0.86 2.23 17.96
N SER A 36 -1.48 2.26 16.78
CA SER A 36 -1.07 1.53 15.59
C SER A 36 0.06 2.22 14.80
N PHE A 37 0.32 3.50 15.08
CA PHE A 37 1.34 4.29 14.38
C PHE A 37 2.75 3.67 14.43
N GLN A 38 3.20 3.26 15.62
CA GLN A 38 4.53 2.67 15.77
C GLN A 38 4.64 1.34 15.02
N SER A 39 3.55 0.57 15.01
CA SER A 39 3.45 -0.66 14.24
C SER A 39 3.56 -0.37 12.74
N ALA A 40 2.82 0.61 12.22
CA ALA A 40 2.88 1.01 10.82
C ALA A 40 4.28 1.44 10.39
N LYS A 41 4.95 2.24 11.23
CA LYS A 41 6.33 2.68 11.00
C LYS A 41 7.30 1.50 10.93
N LYS A 42 7.18 0.53 11.84
CA LYS A 42 8.00 -0.70 11.82
C LYS A 42 7.77 -1.51 10.54
N VAL A 43 6.51 -1.72 10.14
CA VAL A 43 6.19 -2.43 8.88
C VAL A 43 6.75 -1.69 7.68
N ALA A 44 6.58 -0.36 7.64
CA ALA A 44 7.08 0.45 6.54
C ALA A 44 8.61 0.37 6.41
N MET A 45 9.34 0.45 7.53
CA MET A 45 10.80 0.29 7.55
C MET A 45 11.24 -1.10 7.14
N ALA A 46 10.56 -2.15 7.63
CA ALA A 46 10.86 -3.52 7.26
C ALA A 46 10.65 -3.76 5.75
N LEU A 47 9.53 -3.30 5.19
CA LEU A 47 9.25 -3.41 3.76
C LEU A 47 10.24 -2.60 2.91
N HIS A 48 10.59 -1.39 3.35
CA HIS A 48 11.60 -0.59 2.67
C HIS A 48 12.95 -1.31 2.61
N ASN A 49 13.42 -1.83 3.74
CA ASN A 49 14.68 -2.56 3.83
C ASN A 49 14.65 -3.86 3.02
N LEU A 50 13.54 -4.61 3.07
CA LEU A 50 13.38 -5.86 2.34
C LEU A 50 13.40 -5.61 0.82
N ILE A 51 12.61 -4.66 0.33
CA ILE A 51 12.52 -4.36 -1.11
C ILE A 51 13.86 -3.84 -1.61
N SER A 52 14.47 -2.89 -0.89
CA SER A 52 15.72 -2.26 -1.33
C SER A 52 16.92 -3.21 -1.30
N SER A 53 16.93 -4.20 -0.39
CA SER A 53 18.02 -5.18 -0.30
C SER A 53 17.83 -6.38 -1.24
N ALA A 54 16.62 -6.93 -1.32
CA ALA A 54 16.33 -8.11 -2.13
C ALA A 54 16.13 -7.79 -3.61
N TYR A 55 15.69 -6.58 -3.95
CA TYR A 55 15.38 -6.17 -5.33
C TYR A 55 16.01 -4.80 -5.67
N PRO A 56 17.34 -4.69 -5.80
CA PRO A 56 18.01 -3.40 -6.01
C PRO A 56 17.65 -2.69 -7.33
N GLN A 57 17.07 -3.41 -8.29
CA GLN A 57 16.63 -2.88 -9.59
C GLN A 57 15.16 -2.39 -9.57
N ASP A 58 14.44 -2.64 -8.48
CA ASP A 58 13.06 -2.19 -8.32
C ASP A 58 12.99 -0.73 -7.92
N SER A 59 11.91 -0.06 -8.32
CA SER A 59 11.65 1.32 -7.92
C SER A 59 10.72 1.35 -6.72
N LEU A 60 11.14 2.04 -5.66
CA LEU A 60 10.35 2.21 -4.44
C LEU A 60 10.13 3.70 -4.14
N TYR A 61 8.86 4.08 -4.01
CA TYR A 61 8.45 5.38 -3.49
C TYR A 61 7.72 5.22 -2.17
N ILE A 62 7.80 6.23 -1.30
CA ILE A 62 7.11 6.24 -0.02
C ILE A 62 6.19 7.45 0.00
N LEU A 63 4.91 7.25 0.31
CA LEU A 63 3.94 8.29 0.54
C LEU A 63 3.45 8.22 1.98
N GLY A 64 3.49 9.33 2.69
CA GLY A 64 2.78 9.52 3.94
C GLY A 64 1.45 10.21 3.66
N PHE A 65 0.36 9.77 4.29
CA PHE A 65 -0.95 10.39 4.09
C PHE A 65 -1.74 10.61 5.38
N SER A 66 -2.30 11.80 5.50
CA SER A 66 -3.27 12.25 6.51
C SER A 66 -4.43 12.94 5.76
N ALA A 67 -4.80 14.18 6.11
CA ALA A 67 -5.64 15.04 5.28
C ALA A 67 -5.06 15.27 3.87
N TYR A 68 -3.73 15.31 3.76
CA TYR A 68 -3.01 15.32 2.48
C TYR A 68 -2.04 14.15 2.38
N ALA A 69 -1.73 13.74 1.16
CA ALA A 69 -0.66 12.81 0.87
C ALA A 69 0.58 13.57 0.38
N ARG A 70 1.76 13.12 0.78
CA ARG A 70 3.05 13.68 0.36
C ARG A 70 4.10 12.59 0.21
N GLU A 71 5.06 12.81 -0.67
CA GLU A 71 6.23 11.94 -0.79
C GLU A 71 7.12 12.09 0.44
N ILE A 72 7.60 10.96 0.95
CA ILE A 72 8.54 10.85 2.06
C ILE A 72 9.84 10.31 1.50
N LYS A 73 10.96 10.93 1.86
CA LYS A 73 12.26 10.39 1.46
C LYS A 73 12.62 9.20 2.35
N PRO A 74 13.31 8.18 1.82
CA PRO A 74 13.69 7.00 2.60
C PRO A 74 14.42 7.34 3.91
N TYR A 75 15.30 8.34 3.90
CA TYR A 75 16.04 8.77 5.09
C TYR A 75 15.15 9.43 6.16
N ASP A 76 13.97 9.93 5.80
CA ASP A 76 12.99 10.50 6.73
C ASP A 76 12.10 9.43 7.38
N LEU A 77 12.13 8.19 6.88
CA LEU A 77 11.27 7.12 7.35
C LEU A 77 11.44 6.82 8.86
N PRO A 78 12.66 6.78 9.43
CA PRO A 78 12.87 6.65 10.88
C PRO A 78 12.39 7.87 11.68
N TYR A 79 12.14 9.01 11.03
CA TYR A 79 11.68 10.26 11.65
C TYR A 79 10.21 10.55 11.36
N LEU A 80 9.48 9.63 10.74
CA LEU A 80 8.04 9.77 10.51
C LEU A 80 7.30 10.11 11.81
N GLN A 81 6.41 11.09 11.67
CA GLN A 81 5.44 11.53 12.67
C GLN A 81 4.03 11.45 12.05
N TYR A 82 3.04 11.23 12.89
CA TYR A 82 1.64 11.42 12.52
C TYR A 82 1.31 12.91 12.44
N ASP A 83 0.22 13.25 11.78
CA ASP A 83 -0.33 14.60 11.65
C ASP A 83 -1.41 14.81 12.71
N ASP A 84 -1.16 15.71 13.65
CA ASP A 84 -2.05 16.14 14.72
C ASP A 84 -2.75 17.47 14.44
N TYR A 85 -2.43 18.14 13.33
CA TYR A 85 -2.99 19.44 12.96
C TYR A 85 -4.20 19.31 12.02
N LEU A 86 -4.08 18.49 10.97
CA LEU A 86 -5.13 18.31 9.96
C LEU A 86 -5.65 16.88 9.97
N LEU A 87 -6.86 16.73 10.51
CA LEU A 87 -7.53 15.43 10.61
C LEU A 87 -7.90 14.88 9.22
N GLY A 88 -7.71 13.57 9.08
CA GLY A 88 -8.23 12.81 7.94
C GLY A 88 -7.34 11.67 7.51
N THR A 89 -7.98 10.70 6.88
CA THR A 89 -7.36 9.52 6.27
C THR A 89 -7.64 9.61 4.76
N ASN A 90 -6.85 10.42 4.04
CA ASN A 90 -7.11 10.76 2.64
C ASN A 90 -6.49 9.73 1.66
N ILE A 91 -7.04 8.52 1.69
CA ILE A 91 -6.65 7.43 0.78
C ILE A 91 -6.83 7.85 -0.68
N GLN A 92 -7.86 8.64 -0.98
CA GLN A 92 -8.13 9.17 -2.33
C GLN A 92 -6.94 9.98 -2.87
N HIS A 93 -6.43 10.94 -2.10
CA HIS A 93 -5.29 11.75 -2.52
C HIS A 93 -4.03 10.91 -2.66
N ALA A 94 -3.78 10.00 -1.72
CA ALA A 94 -2.62 9.12 -1.75
C ALA A 94 -2.60 8.22 -2.99
N LEU A 95 -3.73 7.62 -3.36
CA LEU A 95 -3.87 6.82 -4.59
C LEU A 95 -3.68 7.65 -5.86
N ILE A 96 -4.14 8.91 -5.88
CA ILE A 96 -3.89 9.82 -7.01
C ILE A 96 -2.39 10.09 -7.17
N LEU A 97 -1.67 10.38 -6.09
CA LEU A 97 -0.23 10.60 -6.14
C LEU A 97 0.53 9.32 -6.49
N ALA A 98 0.14 8.18 -5.92
CA ALA A 98 0.72 6.88 -6.24
C ALA A 98 0.58 6.56 -7.74
N GLY A 99 -0.61 6.79 -8.30
CA GLY A 99 -0.85 6.63 -9.74
C GLY A 99 0.03 7.53 -10.60
N LYS A 100 0.33 8.76 -10.16
CA LYS A 100 1.26 9.67 -10.88
C LYS A 100 2.70 9.19 -10.81
N LEU A 101 3.16 8.71 -9.66
CA LEU A 101 4.52 8.15 -9.49
C LEU A 101 4.70 6.88 -10.33
N LEU A 102 3.74 5.97 -10.26
CA LEU A 102 3.78 4.70 -11.00
C LEU A 102 3.62 4.88 -12.52
N ALA A 103 3.00 5.97 -12.98
CA ALA A 103 2.92 6.28 -14.42
C ALA A 103 4.29 6.59 -15.07
N ARG A 104 5.33 6.88 -14.27
CA ARG A 104 6.72 7.05 -14.76
C ARG A 104 7.31 5.72 -15.24
N HIS A 105 6.75 4.60 -14.79
CA HIS A 105 7.20 3.24 -15.09
C HIS A 105 6.29 2.62 -16.14
N ARG A 106 6.79 2.50 -17.37
CA ARG A 106 6.02 2.00 -18.53
C ARG A 106 6.04 0.47 -18.66
N GLN A 107 7.05 -0.17 -18.09
CA GLN A 107 7.25 -1.61 -18.16
C GLN A 107 7.26 -2.20 -16.75
N GLY A 108 7.07 -3.52 -16.67
CA GLY A 108 7.12 -4.23 -15.40
C GLY A 108 5.83 -4.13 -14.57
N THR A 109 5.93 -4.62 -13.34
CA THR A 109 4.81 -4.68 -12.41
C THR A 109 4.66 -3.34 -11.70
N ARG A 110 3.42 -2.87 -11.50
CA ARG A 110 3.13 -1.66 -10.73
C ARG A 110 2.21 -1.99 -9.57
N GLN A 111 2.60 -1.59 -8.38
CA GLN A 111 1.82 -1.86 -7.19
C GLN A 111 1.85 -0.75 -6.15
N VAL A 112 0.82 -0.73 -5.33
CA VAL A 112 0.70 0.01 -4.09
C VAL A 112 0.68 -0.99 -2.95
N VAL A 113 1.42 -0.70 -1.88
CA VAL A 113 1.28 -1.37 -0.59
C VAL A 113 0.85 -0.31 0.41
N MET A 114 -0.40 -0.39 0.88
CA MET A 114 -0.97 0.58 1.82
C MET A 114 -1.00 0.01 3.24
N ILE A 115 -0.50 0.76 4.21
CA ILE A 115 -0.55 0.43 5.64
C ILE A 115 -1.50 1.42 6.32
N THR A 116 -2.58 0.93 6.93
CA THR A 116 -3.59 1.78 7.58
C THR A 116 -4.38 1.04 8.66
N ASP A 117 -4.93 1.80 9.60
CA ASP A 117 -5.91 1.36 10.60
C ASP A 117 -7.28 2.04 10.46
N GLY A 118 -7.46 2.84 9.40
CA GLY A 118 -8.55 3.78 9.26
C GLY A 118 -9.27 3.70 7.91
N GLU A 119 -10.58 3.84 7.94
CA GLU A 119 -11.40 4.02 6.74
C GLU A 119 -11.16 5.42 6.15
N PRO A 120 -11.48 5.67 4.86
CA PRO A 120 -11.22 6.99 4.29
C PRO A 120 -12.18 8.02 4.88
N THR A 121 -11.66 8.87 5.76
CA THR A 121 -12.40 9.96 6.42
C THR A 121 -12.20 11.31 5.72
N ALA A 122 -11.28 11.38 4.75
CA ALA A 122 -11.02 12.60 3.99
C ALA A 122 -10.90 12.34 2.48
N HIS A 123 -11.19 13.36 1.70
CA HIS A 123 -10.97 13.39 0.26
C HIS A 123 -10.65 14.82 -0.20
N LEU A 124 -10.11 14.99 -1.40
CA LEU A 124 -9.92 16.31 -2.00
C LEU A 124 -11.17 16.79 -2.76
N GLU A 125 -11.54 18.03 -2.50
CA GLU A 125 -12.51 18.85 -3.22
C GLU A 125 -11.79 20.14 -3.65
N ASN A 126 -11.65 20.39 -4.95
CA ASN A 126 -10.94 21.58 -5.46
C ASN A 126 -9.54 21.78 -4.81
N SER A 127 -8.78 20.69 -4.71
CA SER A 127 -7.45 20.63 -4.07
C SER A 127 -7.40 20.90 -2.56
N ARG A 128 -8.55 21.03 -1.89
CA ARG A 128 -8.65 21.17 -0.43
C ARG A 128 -9.21 19.90 0.20
N PRO A 129 -8.73 19.47 1.36
CA PRO A 129 -9.22 18.29 2.04
C PRO A 129 -10.57 18.63 2.68
N VAL A 130 -11.53 17.75 2.44
CA VAL A 130 -12.80 17.71 3.14
C VAL A 130 -12.75 16.51 4.08
N PHE A 131 -12.88 16.76 5.37
CA PHE A 131 -12.90 15.75 6.41
C PHE A 131 -14.31 15.51 6.93
N ALA A 132 -14.65 14.26 7.19
CA ALA A 132 -15.88 13.88 7.89
C ALA A 132 -15.68 12.56 8.65
N TYR A 133 -16.17 12.53 9.89
CA TYR A 133 -16.24 11.33 10.70
C TYR A 133 -17.66 11.19 11.29
N PRO A 134 -18.40 10.12 10.95
CA PRO A 134 -18.04 9.03 10.03
C PRO A 134 -17.86 9.50 8.56
N PRO A 135 -17.19 8.71 7.70
CA PRO A 135 -17.04 9.05 6.29
C PRO A 135 -18.36 9.33 5.57
N THR A 136 -18.39 10.37 4.74
CA THR A 136 -19.55 10.62 3.88
C THR A 136 -19.58 9.65 2.70
N PRO A 137 -20.77 9.39 2.10
CA PRO A 137 -20.88 8.66 0.84
C PRO A 137 -20.00 9.25 -0.27
N THR A 138 -19.82 10.57 -0.29
CA THR A 138 -18.94 11.27 -1.22
C THR A 138 -17.48 10.89 -1.01
N THR A 139 -16.99 10.89 0.23
CA THR A 139 -15.60 10.46 0.55
C THR A 139 -15.35 9.02 0.10
N ILE A 140 -16.29 8.12 0.40
CA ILE A 140 -16.20 6.71 -0.01
C ILE A 140 -16.20 6.58 -1.53
N SER A 141 -17.15 7.22 -2.22
CA SER A 141 -17.27 7.17 -3.68
C SER A 141 -16.03 7.72 -4.40
N LYS A 142 -15.51 8.87 -3.96
CA LYS A 142 -14.28 9.46 -4.52
C LYS A 142 -13.06 8.56 -4.30
N THR A 143 -12.97 7.92 -3.13
CA THR A 143 -11.89 6.96 -2.84
C THR A 143 -11.98 5.73 -3.73
N LEU A 144 -13.16 5.11 -3.85
CA LEU A 144 -13.38 3.96 -4.73
C LEU A 144 -13.16 4.31 -6.22
N ARG A 145 -13.45 5.54 -6.63
CA ARG A 145 -13.11 6.03 -7.98
C ARG A 145 -11.60 6.09 -8.20
N ALA A 146 -10.83 6.52 -7.19
CA ALA A 146 -9.37 6.50 -7.26
C ALA A 146 -8.82 5.07 -7.35
N VAL A 147 -9.39 4.13 -6.56
CA VAL A 147 -9.10 2.69 -6.66
C VAL A 147 -9.35 2.19 -8.07
N LYS A 148 -10.54 2.43 -8.65
CA LYS A 148 -10.89 2.01 -10.01
C LYS A 148 -9.94 2.60 -11.06
N ASN A 149 -9.52 3.86 -10.90
CA ASN A 149 -8.54 4.49 -11.78
C ASN A 149 -7.18 3.79 -11.71
N CYS A 150 -6.69 3.45 -10.52
CA CYS A 150 -5.48 2.64 -10.35
C CYS A 150 -5.63 1.24 -10.99
N THR A 151 -6.76 0.57 -10.75
CA THR A 151 -7.05 -0.74 -11.37
C THR A 151 -7.01 -0.67 -12.89
N SER A 152 -7.66 0.33 -13.50
CA SER A 152 -7.67 0.50 -14.96
C SER A 152 -6.28 0.73 -15.58
N LYS A 153 -5.31 1.10 -14.75
CA LYS A 153 -3.91 1.31 -15.11
C LYS A 153 -3.02 0.11 -14.75
N ASN A 154 -3.60 -1.05 -14.45
CA ASN A 154 -2.86 -2.24 -13.99
C ASN A 154 -1.95 -1.94 -12.78
N ILE A 155 -2.46 -1.17 -11.82
CA ILE A 155 -1.80 -0.95 -10.52
C ILE A 155 -2.51 -1.82 -9.48
N THR A 156 -1.80 -2.82 -8.97
CA THR A 156 -2.30 -3.70 -7.90
C THR A 156 -2.19 -2.98 -6.54
N ILE A 157 -3.23 -3.00 -5.72
CA ILE A 157 -3.31 -2.34 -4.41
C ILE A 157 -3.40 -3.42 -3.33
N ASN A 158 -2.28 -3.65 -2.66
CA ASN A 158 -2.20 -4.52 -1.50
C ASN A 158 -2.35 -3.70 -0.22
N THR A 159 -3.04 -4.23 0.79
CA THR A 159 -3.34 -3.49 2.03
C THR A 159 -2.91 -4.27 3.26
N PHE A 160 -2.07 -3.66 4.09
CA PHE A 160 -1.76 -4.07 5.44
C PHE A 160 -2.69 -3.33 6.41
N MET A 161 -3.65 -4.07 6.94
CA MET A 161 -4.64 -3.56 7.87
C MET A 161 -4.19 -3.87 9.31
N LEU A 162 -4.04 -2.82 10.12
CA LEU A 162 -3.52 -2.93 11.50
C LEU A 162 -4.62 -3.01 12.58
N ASP A 163 -5.87 -2.68 12.23
CA ASP A 163 -7.03 -2.72 13.12
C ASP A 163 -8.13 -3.63 12.56
N LYS A 164 -8.91 -4.26 13.45
CA LYS A 164 -9.98 -5.21 13.15
C LYS A 164 -11.37 -4.54 13.07
N ASN A 165 -11.46 -3.20 13.02
CA ASN A 165 -12.73 -2.50 12.88
C ASN A 165 -13.54 -3.02 11.68
N HIS A 166 -14.81 -3.37 11.91
CA HIS A 166 -15.70 -3.95 10.91
C HIS A 166 -15.92 -3.04 9.71
N TYR A 167 -16.02 -1.73 9.91
CA TYR A 167 -16.23 -0.75 8.84
C TYR A 167 -15.03 -0.67 7.89
N LEU A 168 -13.83 -0.55 8.46
CA LEU A 168 -12.59 -0.60 7.71
C LEU A 168 -12.48 -1.89 6.91
N LYS A 169 -12.77 -3.03 7.55
CA LYS A 169 -12.74 -4.33 6.89
C LYS A 169 -13.67 -4.36 5.68
N ALA A 170 -14.94 -3.94 5.83
CA ALA A 170 -15.89 -3.91 4.73
C ALA A 170 -15.43 -2.99 3.58
N PHE A 171 -14.87 -1.83 3.90
CA PHE A 171 -14.32 -0.91 2.92
C PHE A 171 -13.13 -1.53 2.16
N VAL A 172 -12.15 -2.08 2.87
CA VAL A 172 -10.94 -2.68 2.30
C VAL A 172 -11.28 -3.93 1.48
N GLU A 173 -12.26 -4.74 1.91
CA GLU A 173 -12.80 -5.85 1.12
C GLU A 173 -13.44 -5.38 -0.19
N ASN A 174 -14.21 -4.28 -0.16
CA ASN A 174 -14.78 -3.71 -1.39
C ASN A 174 -13.68 -3.20 -2.34
N MET A 175 -12.68 -2.51 -1.80
CA MET A 175 -11.51 -2.08 -2.56
C MET A 175 -10.77 -3.27 -3.20
N SER A 176 -10.50 -4.32 -2.42
CA SER A 176 -9.84 -5.54 -2.91
C SER A 176 -10.67 -6.24 -4.00
N ARG A 177 -12.00 -6.26 -3.89
CA ARG A 177 -12.88 -6.80 -4.94
C ARG A 177 -12.79 -6.02 -6.25
N ILE A 178 -12.66 -4.69 -6.18
CA ILE A 178 -12.53 -3.82 -7.37
C ILE A 178 -11.13 -3.95 -7.99
N ASN A 179 -10.09 -4.04 -7.17
CA ASN A 179 -8.70 -3.97 -7.65
C ASN A 179 -8.05 -5.33 -7.90
N GLY A 180 -8.48 -6.37 -7.19
CA GLY A 180 -7.87 -7.70 -7.23
C GLY A 180 -6.62 -7.86 -6.36
N GLY A 181 -6.22 -6.82 -5.63
CA GLY A 181 -5.10 -6.88 -4.69
C GLY A 181 -5.44 -7.57 -3.37
N ARG A 182 -4.41 -7.86 -2.57
CA ARG A 182 -4.50 -8.72 -1.37
C ARG A 182 -4.60 -7.91 -0.09
N ILE A 183 -5.18 -8.52 0.94
CA ILE A 183 -5.31 -7.92 2.28
C ILE A 183 -4.51 -8.75 3.28
N PHE A 184 -3.66 -8.06 4.04
CA PHE A 184 -2.81 -8.60 5.09
C PHE A 184 -3.33 -8.05 6.42
N TYR A 185 -3.84 -8.93 7.27
CA TYR A 185 -4.30 -8.56 8.61
C TYR A 185 -3.14 -8.72 9.58
N ALA A 186 -2.74 -7.65 10.24
CA ALA A 186 -1.78 -7.69 11.33
C ALA A 186 -2.51 -7.77 12.67
N GLU A 187 -1.99 -8.54 13.61
CA GLU A 187 -2.40 -8.38 15.00
C GLU A 187 -1.50 -7.32 15.68
N PRO A 188 -2.06 -6.36 16.43
CA PRO A 188 -1.28 -5.27 17.03
C PRO A 188 -0.10 -5.74 17.88
N GLN A 189 -0.23 -6.92 18.51
CA GLN A 189 0.78 -7.53 19.37
C GLN A 189 1.78 -8.42 18.61
N ASN A 190 1.50 -8.81 17.36
CA ASN A 190 2.29 -9.76 16.58
C ASN A 190 2.48 -9.28 15.13
N LEU A 191 3.26 -8.20 14.94
CA LEU A 191 3.67 -7.72 13.62
C LEU A 191 4.58 -8.70 12.85
N GLY A 192 4.96 -9.84 13.43
CA GLY A 192 5.67 -10.91 12.72
C GLY A 192 4.75 -11.91 12.02
N GLU A 193 3.44 -11.86 12.31
CA GLU A 193 2.44 -12.79 11.80
C GLU A 193 1.31 -12.02 11.11
N TYR A 194 1.08 -12.31 9.82
CA TYR A 194 0.03 -11.66 9.05
C TYR A 194 -0.90 -12.71 8.43
N ILE A 195 -2.20 -12.53 8.60
CA ILE A 195 -3.17 -13.37 7.90
C ILE A 195 -3.34 -12.79 6.50
N LEU A 196 -2.98 -13.57 5.47
CA LEU A 196 -3.25 -13.22 4.09
C LEU A 196 -4.66 -13.66 3.72
N VAL A 197 -5.44 -12.72 3.18
CA VAL A 197 -6.71 -13.01 2.57
C VAL A 197 -6.69 -12.58 1.10
N ASP A 198 -6.86 -13.58 0.24
CA ASP A 198 -7.03 -13.40 -1.20
C ASP A 198 -8.52 -13.60 -1.54
N TYR A 199 -9.20 -12.49 -1.82
CA TYR A 199 -10.63 -12.49 -2.14
C TYR A 199 -10.91 -12.82 -3.61
N VAL A 200 -9.91 -12.74 -4.49
CA VAL A 200 -10.06 -13.14 -5.90
C VAL A 200 -10.08 -14.66 -6.02
N LYS A 201 -9.30 -15.35 -5.17
CA LYS A 201 -9.21 -16.82 -5.14
C LYS A 201 -10.02 -17.49 -4.03
N ASN A 202 -10.81 -16.73 -3.26
CA ASN A 202 -11.59 -17.23 -2.11
C ASN A 202 -10.76 -18.07 -1.12
N LYS A 203 -9.47 -17.77 -0.94
CA LYS A 203 -8.55 -18.56 -0.11
C LYS A 203 -7.95 -17.70 1.00
N LYS A 204 -8.36 -17.97 2.24
CA LYS A 204 -7.67 -17.46 3.44
C LYS A 204 -6.45 -18.36 3.70
N LYS A 205 -5.26 -17.76 3.80
CA LYS A 205 -4.03 -18.49 4.13
C LYS A 205 -3.32 -17.74 5.25
N ARG A 206 -3.07 -18.41 6.38
CA ARG A 206 -2.19 -17.86 7.42
C ARG A 206 -0.76 -17.88 6.88
N LEU A 207 -0.11 -16.73 6.80
CA LEU A 207 1.31 -16.62 6.48
C LEU A 207 2.06 -16.25 7.77
N ALA A 208 3.16 -16.95 8.04
CA ALA A 208 4.05 -16.65 9.16
C ALA A 208 5.43 -16.28 8.61
N ARG A 209 6.13 -15.39 9.33
CA ARG A 209 7.48 -14.86 9.14
C ARG A 209 7.68 -13.73 8.11
N LEU A 210 7.93 -12.54 8.66
CA LEU A 210 9.04 -11.66 8.26
C LEU A 210 10.14 -11.77 9.31
#